data_AF-A0A819M3K0-F1
#
_entry.id   AF-A0A819M3K0-F1
#
_cell.length_a   1.000
_cell.length_b   1.000
_cell.length_c   1.000
_cell.angle_alpha   90.00
_cell.angle_beta   90.00
_cell.angle_gamma   90.00
#
_symmetry.space_group_name_H-M   'P 1'
#
loop_
_entity.id
_entity.type
_entity.pdbx_description
1 polymer ?
#
loop_
_entity_poly.entity_id
_entity_poly.type
_entity_poly.pdbx_seq_one_letter_code
_entity_poly.pdbx_strand_id
1 'polypeptide(L)'
;PLWRQHIEKLTHMKETIKQVRINKLKIDEDNSKTKFDYLPIEMQCEIIQRLDNGTDIINIGMINTNLYRVTQELLLWRQLCLYHFGDETKNSNNLVLGEKILGFIRRQQKDVDMDNIDWKKIYFRLRRQHGLRDAYAEMIQQCQSCKTLFWQDSDHPCPYEKISSSSKPITPRKLVIMMI
;
A
#
# COMPACT_ATOMS: atom_id res chain seq x y z
N PRO A 1 -6.48 -27.19 -20.70
CA PRO A 1 -5.52 -27.71 -19.68
C PRO A 1 -4.70 -26.57 -19.06
N LEU A 2 -4.49 -26.60 -17.74
CA LEU A 2 -3.79 -25.57 -16.95
C LEU A 2 -2.38 -25.24 -17.49
N TRP A 3 -1.68 -26.22 -18.07
CA TRP A 3 -0.36 -26.02 -18.65
C TRP A 3 -0.35 -25.07 -19.86
N ARG A 4 -1.41 -25.08 -20.69
CA ARG A 4 -1.50 -24.19 -21.86
C ARG A 4 -1.67 -22.74 -21.44
N GLN A 5 -2.54 -22.48 -20.46
CA GLN A 5 -2.73 -21.16 -19.87
C GLN A 5 -1.46 -20.63 -19.19
N HIS A 6 -0.70 -21.52 -18.54
CA HIS A 6 0.57 -21.16 -17.94
C HIS A 6 1.60 -20.74 -19.00
N ILE A 7 1.72 -21.50 -20.09
CA ILE A 7 2.63 -21.16 -21.19
C ILE A 7 2.21 -19.85 -21.87
N GLU A 8 0.91 -19.62 -22.10
CA GLU A 8 0.40 -18.36 -22.63
C GLU A 8 0.79 -17.16 -21.75
N LYS A 9 0.61 -17.27 -20.43
CA LYS A 9 1.02 -16.22 -19.49
C LYS A 9 2.53 -15.96 -19.54
N LEU A 10 3.35 -17.01 -19.59
CA LEU A 10 4.80 -16.88 -19.70
C LEU A 10 5.21 -16.23 -21.02
N THR A 11 4.56 -16.56 -22.14
CA THR A 11 4.83 -15.94 -23.43
C THR A 11 4.43 -14.47 -23.43
N HIS A 12 3.28 -14.13 -22.84
CA HIS A 12 2.85 -12.75 -22.68
C HIS A 12 3.86 -11.95 -21.85
N MET A 13 4.26 -12.45 -20.68
CA MET A 13 5.28 -11.80 -19.83
C MET A 13 6.61 -11.59 -20.57
N LYS A 14 7.09 -12.60 -21.31
CA LYS A 14 8.32 -12.47 -22.10
C LYS A 14 8.20 -11.40 -23.17
N GLU A 15 7.04 -11.31 -23.81
CA GLU A 15 6.80 -10.28 -24.83
C GLU A 15 6.71 -8.89 -24.22
N THR A 16 6.00 -8.72 -23.10
CA THR A 16 5.95 -7.45 -22.35
C THR A 16 7.36 -6.97 -21.97
N ILE A 17 8.23 -7.87 -21.49
CA ILE A 17 9.63 -7.54 -21.15
C ILE A 17 10.42 -7.08 -22.38
N LYS A 18 10.23 -7.74 -23.53
CA LYS A 18 10.87 -7.32 -24.79
C LYS A 18 10.39 -5.93 -25.20
N GLN A 19 9.10 -5.65 -25.15
CA GLN A 19 8.54 -4.34 -25.48
C GLN A 19 9.08 -3.24 -24.57
N VAL A 20 9.21 -3.49 -23.26
CA VAL A 20 9.84 -2.55 -22.31
C VAL A 20 11.29 -2.25 -22.71
N ARG A 21 12.06 -3.29 -23.06
CA ARG A 21 13.46 -3.14 -23.44
C ARG A 21 13.61 -2.37 -24.75
N ILE A 22 12.73 -2.63 -25.73
CA ILE A 22 12.69 -1.91 -27.01
C ILE A 22 12.31 -0.45 -26.79
N ASN A 23 11.30 -0.18 -25.96
CA ASN A 23 10.91 1.19 -25.63
C ASN A 23 12.07 1.94 -24.96
N LYS A 24 12.77 1.31 -24.02
CA LYS A 24 13.98 1.88 -23.38
C LYS A 24 15.06 2.25 -24.41
N LEU A 25 15.30 1.40 -25.41
CA LEU A 25 16.30 1.67 -26.46
C LEU A 25 15.87 2.81 -27.39
N LYS A 26 14.58 2.90 -27.74
CA LYS A 26 14.04 4.00 -28.57
C LYS A 26 14.08 5.36 -27.86
N ILE A 27 13.98 5.35 -26.53
CA ILE A 27 14.08 6.53 -25.67
C ILE A 27 15.50 7.13 -25.69
N ASP A 28 16.53 6.27 -25.68
CA ASP A 28 17.94 6.71 -25.65
C ASP A 28 18.37 7.38 -26.98
N GLU A 29 17.71 7.09 -28.11
CA GLU A 29 18.03 7.67 -29.42
C GLU A 29 17.38 9.05 -29.68
N ASP A 30 16.24 9.36 -29.05
CA ASP A 30 15.45 10.56 -29.40
C ASP A 30 15.56 11.71 -28.38
N ASN A 31 16.41 11.58 -27.35
CA ASN A 31 16.56 12.55 -26.24
C ASN A 31 15.21 12.99 -25.62
N SER A 32 14.15 12.21 -25.84
CA SER A 32 12.80 12.50 -25.41
C SER A 32 12.61 11.83 -24.05
N LYS A 33 12.48 12.66 -23.01
CA LYS A 33 12.31 12.20 -21.62
C LYS A 33 11.25 11.11 -21.56
N THR A 34 11.57 9.99 -20.91
CA THR A 34 10.62 8.94 -20.57
C THR A 34 9.40 9.53 -19.87
N LYS A 35 8.25 9.52 -20.54
CA LYS A 35 6.98 9.88 -19.90
C LYS A 35 6.43 8.67 -19.17
N PHE A 36 5.87 8.92 -18.00
CA PHE A 36 5.22 7.91 -17.16
C PHE A 36 4.20 7.07 -17.93
N ASP A 37 3.44 7.69 -18.84
CA ASP A 37 2.42 7.04 -19.66
C ASP A 37 2.95 5.97 -20.63
N TYR A 38 4.25 5.99 -20.96
CA TYR A 38 4.86 5.00 -21.86
C TYR A 38 5.30 3.72 -21.14
N LEU A 39 5.23 3.69 -19.81
CA LEU A 39 5.49 2.49 -19.03
C LEU A 39 4.36 1.46 -19.25
N PRO A 40 4.63 0.15 -19.16
CA PRO A 40 3.56 -0.85 -19.11
C PRO A 40 2.60 -0.56 -17.96
N ILE A 41 1.33 -0.94 -18.13
CA ILE A 41 0.27 -0.68 -17.14
C ILE A 41 0.62 -1.30 -15.78
N GLU A 42 1.26 -2.45 -15.75
CA GLU A 42 1.69 -3.13 -14.51
C GLU A 42 2.73 -2.29 -13.75
N MET A 43 3.64 -1.64 -14.47
CA MET A 43 4.64 -0.74 -13.85
C MET A 43 4.01 0.56 -13.39
N GLN A 44 3.05 1.11 -14.14
CA GLN A 44 2.28 2.27 -13.69
C GLN A 44 1.50 1.95 -12.41
N CYS A 45 0.83 0.79 -12.34
CA CYS A 45 0.15 0.31 -11.14
C CYS A 45 1.11 0.20 -9.95
N GLU A 46 2.25 -0.46 -10.13
CA GLU A 46 3.26 -0.67 -9.09
C GLU A 46 3.82 0.66 -8.54
N ILE A 47 3.96 1.68 -9.39
CA ILE A 47 4.37 3.02 -8.95
C ILE A 47 3.25 3.71 -8.19
N ILE A 48 2.02 3.72 -8.71
CA ILE A 48 0.88 4.39 -8.07
C ILE A 48 0.50 3.70 -6.76
N GLN A 49 0.69 2.38 -6.64
CA GLN A 49 0.41 1.60 -5.43
C GLN A 49 1.32 1.98 -4.25
N ARG A 50 2.44 2.69 -4.51
CA ARG A 50 3.29 3.26 -3.44
C ARG A 50 2.72 4.52 -2.81
N LEU A 51 1.69 5.13 -3.41
CA LEU A 51 1.02 6.28 -2.82
C LEU A 51 0.18 5.84 -1.63
N ASP A 52 0.26 6.61 -0.56
CA ASP A 52 -0.45 6.41 0.68
C ASP A 52 -1.74 7.24 0.77
N ASN A 53 -2.10 7.99 -0.28
CA ASN A 53 -3.29 8.82 -0.27
C ASN A 53 -4.17 8.58 -1.49
N GLY A 54 -5.41 8.15 -1.24
CA GLY A 54 -6.39 7.90 -2.30
C GLY A 54 -6.82 9.16 -3.05
N THR A 55 -6.65 10.35 -2.46
CA THR A 55 -6.90 11.61 -3.18
C THR A 55 -5.89 11.83 -4.31
N ASP A 56 -4.62 11.49 -4.08
CA ASP A 56 -3.57 11.64 -5.10
C ASP A 56 -3.77 10.64 -6.24
N ILE A 57 -4.20 9.42 -5.92
CA ILE A 57 -4.61 8.41 -6.91
C ILE A 57 -5.76 8.93 -7.79
N ILE A 58 -6.77 9.60 -7.21
CA ILE A 58 -7.86 10.22 -7.98
C ILE A 58 -7.32 11.31 -8.90
N ASN A 59 -6.46 12.19 -8.39
CA ASN A 59 -5.89 13.30 -9.16
C ASN A 59 -5.08 12.79 -10.37
N ILE A 60 -4.33 11.69 -10.20
CA ILE A 60 -3.61 11.02 -11.30
C ILE A 60 -4.59 10.56 -12.39
N GLY A 61 -5.74 10.01 -11.99
CA GLY A 61 -6.78 9.56 -12.92
C GLY A 61 -7.45 10.70 -13.71
N MET A 62 -7.32 11.95 -13.26
CA MET A 62 -7.86 13.12 -13.96
C MET A 62 -6.94 13.63 -15.08
N ILE A 63 -5.69 13.17 -15.14
CA ILE A 63 -4.68 13.68 -16.09
C ILE A 63 -4.99 13.22 -17.52
N ASN A 64 -5.24 11.92 -17.71
CA ASN A 64 -5.54 11.34 -19.01
C ASN A 64 -6.33 10.02 -18.89
N THR A 65 -6.86 9.53 -20.01
CA THR A 65 -7.70 8.32 -20.06
C THR A 65 -6.95 7.04 -19.73
N ASN A 66 -5.66 6.95 -20.02
CA ASN A 66 -4.85 5.78 -19.67
C ASN A 66 -4.68 5.69 -18.14
N LEU A 67 -4.31 6.78 -17.49
CA LEU A 67 -4.16 6.89 -16.04
C LEU A 67 -5.50 6.74 -15.31
N TYR A 68 -6.60 7.23 -15.91
CA TYR A 68 -7.94 6.93 -15.39
C TYR A 68 -8.19 5.42 -15.30
N ARG A 69 -7.83 4.66 -16.34
CA ARG A 69 -7.96 3.20 -16.35
C ARG A 69 -7.06 2.55 -15.29
N VAL A 70 -5.79 2.96 -15.20
CA VAL A 70 -4.84 2.44 -14.18
C VAL A 70 -5.35 2.68 -12.76
N THR A 71 -5.92 3.86 -12.50
CA THR A 71 -6.43 4.22 -11.17
C THR A 71 -7.77 3.57 -10.83
N GLN A 72 -8.43 2.86 -11.76
CA GLN A 72 -9.59 2.03 -11.45
C GLN A 72 -9.22 0.59 -11.07
N GLU A 73 -7.94 0.21 -11.11
CA GLU A 73 -7.51 -1.16 -10.81
C GLU A 73 -7.88 -1.60 -9.39
N LEU A 74 -8.52 -2.77 -9.31
CA LEU A 74 -9.08 -3.30 -8.06
C LEU A 74 -8.01 -3.52 -6.99
N LEU A 75 -6.88 -4.10 -7.39
CA LEU A 75 -5.77 -4.44 -6.49
C LEU A 75 -5.11 -3.20 -5.89
N LEU A 76 -5.16 -2.07 -6.59
CA LEU A 76 -4.60 -0.80 -6.13
C LEU A 76 -5.35 -0.29 -4.90
N TRP A 77 -6.68 -0.21 -5.00
CA TRP A 77 -7.54 0.20 -3.89
C TRP A 77 -7.59 -0.82 -2.75
N ARG A 78 -7.53 -2.11 -3.07
CA ARG A 78 -7.43 -3.18 -2.06
C ARG A 78 -6.15 -3.03 -1.23
N GLN A 79 -5.01 -2.83 -1.89
CA GLN A 79 -3.73 -2.64 -1.20
C GLN A 79 -3.74 -1.38 -0.34
N LEU A 80 -4.30 -0.29 -0.85
CA LEU A 80 -4.44 0.96 -0.10
C LEU A 80 -5.32 0.76 1.15
N CYS A 81 -6.44 0.03 1.03
CA CYS A 81 -7.26 -0.32 2.18
C CYS A 81 -6.47 -1.12 3.21
N LEU A 82 -5.73 -2.13 2.78
CA LEU A 82 -4.94 -2.97 3.67
C LEU A 82 -3.80 -2.19 4.34
N TYR A 83 -3.19 -1.24 3.64
CA TYR A 83 -2.13 -0.39 4.18
C TYR A 83 -2.61 0.48 5.37
N HIS A 84 -3.80 1.10 5.25
CA HIS A 84 -4.34 1.96 6.32
C HIS A 84 -5.21 1.25 7.36
N PHE A 85 -5.92 0.20 6.96
CA PHE A 85 -6.96 -0.43 7.78
C PHE A 85 -6.71 -1.91 8.05
N GLY A 86 -5.59 -2.47 7.57
CA GLY A 86 -5.13 -3.80 7.98
C GLY A 86 -4.62 -3.81 9.43
N ASP A 87 -4.54 -5.00 10.00
CA ASP A 87 -4.03 -5.17 11.37
C ASP A 87 -2.50 -5.07 11.40
N GLU A 88 -1.96 -4.44 12.46
CA GLU A 88 -0.52 -4.20 12.62
C GLU A 88 0.29 -5.45 12.98
N THR A 89 -0.37 -6.58 13.29
CA THR A 89 0.27 -7.88 13.53
C THR A 89 0.81 -8.46 12.23
N LYS A 90 1.96 -7.90 11.79
CA LYS A 90 2.81 -8.39 10.72
C LYS A 90 3.44 -9.74 11.11
N ASN A 91 2.64 -10.80 11.06
CA ASN A 91 3.18 -12.16 11.04
C ASN A 91 3.15 -12.64 9.58
N SER A 92 4.30 -12.53 8.93
CA SER A 92 4.70 -13.29 7.73
C SER A 92 3.74 -13.29 6.52
N ASN A 93 4.09 -12.50 5.51
CA ASN A 93 3.85 -12.72 4.08
C ASN A 93 2.39 -12.80 3.58
N ASN A 94 1.38 -12.62 4.43
CA ASN A 94 -0.02 -12.50 4.00
C ASN A 94 -0.68 -11.30 4.66
N LEU A 95 -1.08 -10.33 3.83
CA LEU A 95 -1.86 -9.17 4.26
C LEU A 95 -3.28 -9.65 4.58
N VAL A 96 -3.52 -10.02 5.85
CA VAL A 96 -4.85 -10.43 6.31
C VAL A 96 -5.75 -9.20 6.34
N LEU A 97 -7.00 -9.36 5.87
CA LEU A 97 -8.01 -8.33 5.98
C LEU A 97 -8.24 -8.02 7.46
N GLY A 98 -7.86 -6.83 7.90
CA GLY A 98 -8.04 -6.42 9.30
C GLY A 98 -9.52 -6.42 9.69
N GLU A 99 -9.80 -6.55 10.99
CA GLU A 99 -11.17 -6.60 11.53
C GLU A 99 -12.04 -5.42 11.08
N LYS A 100 -11.45 -4.23 10.87
CA LYS A 100 -12.14 -3.05 10.32
C LYS A 100 -12.72 -3.31 8.93
N ILE A 101 -11.92 -3.93 8.04
CA ILE A 101 -12.30 -4.24 6.66
C ILE A 101 -13.32 -5.39 6.66
N LEU A 102 -13.03 -6.48 7.39
CA LEU A 102 -13.94 -7.63 7.48
C LEU A 102 -15.29 -7.23 8.08
N GLY A 103 -15.28 -6.43 9.15
CA GLY A 103 -16.49 -5.92 9.78
C GLY A 103 -17.30 -5.00 8.86
N PHE A 104 -16.67 -4.30 7.92
CA PHE A 104 -17.37 -3.53 6.90
C PHE A 104 -18.02 -4.45 5.85
N ILE A 105 -17.25 -5.41 5.33
CA ILE A 105 -17.71 -6.36 4.30
C ILE A 105 -18.90 -7.19 4.81
N ARG A 106 -18.79 -7.77 6.02
CA ARG A 106 -19.85 -8.57 6.67
C ARG A 106 -21.15 -7.78 6.90
N ARG A 107 -21.06 -6.46 7.10
CA ARG A 107 -22.23 -5.58 7.27
C ARG A 107 -22.95 -5.28 5.96
N GLN A 108 -22.27 -5.39 4.82
CA GLN A 108 -22.86 -5.13 3.50
C GLN A 108 -23.50 -6.39 2.91
N GLN A 109 -22.88 -7.56 3.06
CA GLN A 109 -23.37 -8.82 2.50
C GLN A 109 -22.80 -10.03 3.26
N LYS A 110 -23.61 -11.10 3.38
CA LYS A 110 -23.23 -12.35 4.06
C LYS A 110 -22.40 -13.29 3.16
N ASP A 111 -22.68 -13.29 1.86
CA ASP A 111 -21.93 -14.00 0.81
C ASP A 111 -21.29 -12.96 -0.11
N VAL A 112 -20.03 -12.61 0.15
CA VAL A 112 -19.32 -11.60 -0.64
C VAL A 112 -18.33 -12.28 -1.57
N ASP A 113 -18.54 -12.10 -2.87
CA ASP A 113 -17.51 -12.33 -3.87
C ASP A 113 -16.44 -11.24 -3.75
N MET A 114 -15.24 -11.63 -3.31
CA MET A 114 -14.11 -10.73 -3.07
C MET A 114 -13.63 -10.01 -4.34
N ASP A 115 -13.87 -10.61 -5.51
CA ASP A 115 -13.46 -10.06 -6.80
C ASP A 115 -14.46 -9.02 -7.34
N ASN A 116 -15.67 -8.95 -6.77
CA ASN A 116 -16.70 -7.96 -7.11
C ASN A 116 -16.85 -6.84 -6.06
N ILE A 117 -15.86 -6.71 -5.16
CA ILE A 117 -15.85 -5.66 -4.15
C ILE A 117 -15.34 -4.35 -4.75
N ASP A 118 -16.13 -3.28 -4.59
CA ASP A 118 -15.69 -1.91 -4.86
C ASP A 118 -14.78 -1.39 -3.73
N TRP A 119 -13.49 -1.74 -3.83
CA TRP A 119 -12.46 -1.36 -2.86
C TRP A 119 -12.27 0.16 -2.76
N LYS A 120 -12.51 0.91 -3.85
CA LYS A 120 -12.43 2.37 -3.83
C LYS A 120 -13.50 2.96 -2.92
N LYS A 121 -14.74 2.46 -3.02
CA LYS A 121 -15.83 2.85 -2.12
C LYS A 121 -15.58 2.42 -0.69
N ILE A 122 -15.02 1.23 -0.47
CA ILE A 122 -14.61 0.78 0.87
C ILE A 122 -13.58 1.75 1.47
N TYR A 123 -12.53 2.11 0.71
CA TYR A 123 -11.48 3.02 1.16
C TYR A 123 -12.04 4.33 1.69
N PHE A 124 -12.88 5.03 0.91
CA PHE A 124 -13.41 6.33 1.33
C PHE A 124 -14.36 6.25 2.52
N ARG A 125 -15.11 5.15 2.65
CA ARG A 125 -15.95 4.90 3.82
C ARG A 125 -15.13 4.64 5.08
N LEU A 126 -14.12 3.77 4.99
CA LEU A 126 -13.21 3.48 6.10
C LEU A 126 -12.41 4.71 6.52
N ARG A 127 -11.92 5.50 5.56
CA ARG A 127 -11.23 6.79 5.80
C ARG A 127 -12.11 7.73 6.62
N ARG A 128 -13.40 7.83 6.30
CA ARG A 128 -14.36 8.68 7.04
C ARG A 128 -14.63 8.17 8.45
N GLN A 129 -14.67 6.87 8.67
CA GLN A 129 -15.03 6.25 9.96
C GLN A 129 -13.84 6.11 10.92
N HIS A 130 -12.66 5.80 10.40
CA HIS A 130 -11.50 5.40 11.21
C HIS A 130 -10.31 6.35 11.06
N GLY A 131 -10.36 7.32 10.15
CA GLY A 131 -9.19 8.14 9.78
C GLY A 131 -8.18 7.34 8.97
N LEU A 132 -7.09 7.97 8.54
CA LEU A 132 -5.99 7.28 7.88
C LEU A 132 -4.95 6.83 8.90
N ARG A 133 -4.16 5.82 8.52
CA ARG A 133 -2.95 5.47 9.26
C ARG A 133 -1.97 6.64 9.22
N ASP A 134 -1.52 7.04 10.39
CA ASP A 134 -0.43 7.98 10.58
C ASP A 134 0.91 7.26 10.29
N ALA A 135 1.48 7.49 9.10
CA ALA A 135 2.83 7.02 8.76
C ALA A 135 3.72 8.25 8.57
N TYR A 136 4.74 8.36 9.42
CA TYR A 136 5.75 9.41 9.33
C TYR A 136 7.09 8.78 8.92
N ALA A 137 7.93 9.56 8.23
CA ALA A 137 9.25 9.10 7.78
C ALA A 137 10.09 8.59 8.95
N GLU A 138 9.97 9.22 10.12
CA GLU A 138 10.58 8.78 11.38
C GLU A 138 9.47 8.61 12.43
N MET A 139 9.34 7.40 12.98
CA MET A 139 8.35 7.11 14.02
C MET A 139 9.03 7.09 15.39
N ILE A 140 8.43 7.77 16.37
CA ILE A 140 8.84 7.66 17.76
C ILE A 140 8.22 6.39 18.34
N GLN A 141 9.07 5.58 18.97
CA GLN A 141 8.71 4.37 19.68
C GLN A 141 8.77 4.63 21.19
N GLN A 142 7.87 4.00 21.94
CA GLN A 142 7.93 3.97 23.39
C GLN A 142 8.26 2.57 23.87
N CYS A 143 9.30 2.46 24.68
CA CYS A 143 9.65 1.21 25.34
C CYS A 143 8.54 0.80 26.32
N GLN A 144 8.06 -0.44 26.25
CA GLN A 144 7.03 -0.90 27.19
C GLN A 144 7.57 -1.10 28.60
N SER A 145 8.88 -1.39 28.74
CA SER A 145 9.55 -1.65 30.02
C SER A 145 9.92 -0.36 30.76
N CYS A 146 10.72 0.52 30.15
CA CYS A 146 11.20 1.75 30.80
C CYS A 146 10.41 3.02 30.46
N LYS A 147 9.45 2.95 29.51
CA LYS A 147 8.65 4.09 29.02
C LYS A 147 9.43 5.20 28.29
N THR A 148 10.74 5.05 28.08
CA THR A 148 11.57 5.96 27.28
C THR A 148 11.05 6.06 25.85
N LEU A 149 11.03 7.28 25.33
CA LEU A 149 10.77 7.59 23.93
C LEU A 149 12.08 7.59 23.15
N PHE A 150 12.08 6.94 22.00
CA PHE A 150 13.25 6.88 21.13
C PHE A 150 12.80 6.81 19.66
N TRP A 151 13.65 7.26 18.75
CA TRP A 151 13.39 7.14 17.32
C TRP A 151 13.48 5.68 16.89
N GLN A 152 12.63 5.22 15.99
CA GLN A 152 12.61 3.84 15.52
C GLN A 152 13.97 3.34 15.00
N ASP A 153 14.74 4.23 14.36
CA ASP A 153 16.06 3.93 13.81
C ASP A 153 17.21 4.16 14.80
N SER A 154 16.88 4.50 16.05
CA SER A 154 17.83 4.67 17.13
C SER A 154 17.61 3.61 18.21
N ASP A 155 18.68 3.02 18.71
CA ASP A 155 18.59 2.21 19.92
C ASP A 155 18.46 3.11 21.16
N HIS A 156 17.88 2.56 22.22
CA HIS A 156 17.88 3.19 23.53
C HIS A 156 18.46 2.22 24.57
N PRO A 157 19.30 2.70 25.50
CA PRO A 157 19.83 1.86 26.56
C PRO A 157 18.72 1.56 27.56
N CYS A 158 18.06 0.41 27.42
CA CYS A 158 16.97 0.03 28.31
C CYS A 158 17.55 -0.62 29.59
N PRO A 159 17.24 -0.12 30.80
CA PRO A 159 17.67 -0.74 32.05
C PRO A 159 17.15 -2.18 32.23
N TYR A 160 16.12 -2.55 31.46
CA TYR A 160 15.40 -3.82 31.56
C TYR A 160 15.59 -4.71 30.32
N GLU A 161 16.67 -4.55 29.54
CA GLU A 161 16.97 -5.33 28.31
C GLU A 161 16.77 -6.84 28.43
N LYS A 162 16.95 -7.41 29.64
CA LYS A 162 16.77 -8.84 29.93
C LYS A 162 15.31 -9.32 29.82
N ILE A 163 14.34 -8.42 29.79
CA ILE A 163 12.91 -8.71 29.63
C ILE A 163 12.50 -8.13 28.28
N SER A 164 12.61 -8.96 27.24
CA SER A 164 12.09 -8.76 25.87
C SER A 164 11.55 -7.35 25.63
N SER A 165 12.45 -6.43 25.25
CA SER A 165 12.16 -5.00 25.04
C SER A 165 11.19 -4.82 23.87
N SER A 166 9.91 -4.97 24.14
CA SER A 166 8.84 -4.65 23.20
C SER A 166 8.60 -3.14 23.24
N SER A 167 8.58 -2.51 22.08
CA SER A 167 8.23 -1.09 21.93
C SER A 167 6.89 -0.95 21.19
N LYS A 168 6.25 0.22 21.32
CA LYS A 168 5.04 0.57 20.57
C LYS A 168 5.20 1.93 19.91
N PRO A 169 4.75 2.09 18.66
CA PRO A 169 4.78 3.39 17.98
C PRO A 169 3.86 4.39 18.69
N ILE A 170 4.28 5.66 18.69
CA ILE A 170 3.50 6.79 19.19
C ILE A 170 3.21 7.75 18.03
N THR A 171 1.93 8.10 17.86
CA THR A 171 1.51 9.12 16.90
C THR A 171 1.84 10.52 17.45
N PRO A 172 2.11 11.53 16.60
CA PRO A 172 2.38 12.89 17.07
C PRO A 172 1.29 13.47 17.96
N ARG A 173 0.01 13.18 17.69
CA ARG A 173 -1.10 13.57 18.56
C ARG A 173 -0.98 12.97 19.96
N LYS A 174 -0.63 11.69 20.06
CA LYS A 174 -0.44 11.00 21.34
C LYS A 174 0.78 11.54 22.07
N LEU A 175 1.85 11.88 21.35
CA LEU A 175 3.04 12.50 21.93
C LEU A 175 2.72 13.86 22.58
N VAL A 176 1.95 14.71 21.89
CA VAL A 176 1.51 16.01 22.44
C VAL A 176 0.69 15.81 23.72
N ILE A 177 -0.24 14.85 23.73
CA ILE A 177 -1.05 14.54 24.92
C ILE A 177 -0.20 14.05 26.10
N MET A 178 0.91 13.36 25.85
CA MET A 178 1.81 12.87 26.90
C MET A 178 2.69 13.95 27.54
N MET A 179 2.77 15.13 26.93
CA MET A 179 3.60 16.26 27.41
C MET A 179 2.80 17.36 28.13
N ILE A 180 1.47 17.21 28.21
CA ILE A 180 0.55 18.11 28.91
C ILE A 180 0.17 17.46 30.24
#